data_AF-A0A7V2WAC3-F1
#
_entry.id   AF-A0A7V2WAC3-F1
#
_cell.length_a   1.000
_cell.length_b   1.000
_cell.length_c   1.000
_cell.angle_alpha   90.00
_cell.angle_beta   90.00
_cell.angle_gamma   90.00
#
_symmetry.space_group_name_H-M   'P 1'
#
loop_
_entity.id
_entity.type
_entity.pdbx_description
1 polymer ?
#
loop_
_entity_poly.entity_id
_entity_poly.type
_entity_poly.pdbx_seq_one_letter_code
_entity_poly.pdbx_strand_id
1 'polypeptide(L)'
;MADVGCARPTGASVTDTSTTDATPSPAAQQEEVQMVQAKVGKPAPDFQAPTYHKGEFSSVKLSDYLGKWVLLCFYPGDFTYV
;
A
#
# COMPACT_ATOMS: atom_id res chain seq x y z
N MET A 1 3.13 -14.12 -12.14
CA MET A 1 2.28 -12.99 -12.58
C MET A 1 1.17 -12.89 -11.55
N ALA A 2 1.28 -11.94 -10.60
CA ALA A 2 0.33 -11.84 -9.50
C ALA A 2 -1.02 -11.35 -10.04
N ASP A 3 -2.07 -12.11 -9.77
CA ASP A 3 -3.44 -11.82 -10.18
C ASP A 3 -3.91 -10.52 -9.51
N VAL A 4 -4.23 -9.50 -10.29
CA VAL A 4 -4.55 -8.13 -9.82
C VAL A 4 -6.00 -8.03 -9.30
N GLY A 5 -6.55 -9.12 -8.77
CA GLY A 5 -7.92 -9.20 -8.24
C GLY A 5 -8.10 -8.49 -6.89
N CYS A 6 -9.03 -8.97 -6.07
CA CYS A 6 -9.33 -8.45 -4.72
C CYS A 6 -8.24 -8.78 -3.68
N ALA A 7 -6.97 -8.68 -4.05
CA ALA A 7 -5.85 -8.92 -3.17
C ALA A 7 -5.77 -7.81 -2.10
N ARG A 8 -5.29 -8.15 -0.90
CA ARG A 8 -5.03 -7.14 0.13
C ARG A 8 -3.93 -6.18 -0.35
N PRO A 9 -4.10 -4.85 -0.21
CA PRO A 9 -3.05 -3.90 -0.52
C PRO A 9 -1.83 -4.21 0.33
N THR A 10 -0.67 -4.37 -0.31
CA THR A 10 0.58 -4.58 0.39
C THR A 10 1.08 -3.21 0.81
N GLY A 11 1.08 -2.93 2.12
CA GLY A 11 1.60 -1.68 2.67
C GLY A 11 3.12 -1.61 2.53
N ALA A 12 3.62 -1.41 1.31
CA ALA A 12 5.04 -1.27 1.04
C ALA A 12 5.44 0.21 1.16
N SER A 13 5.99 0.59 2.32
CA SER A 13 6.79 1.81 2.45
C SER A 13 8.15 1.55 1.79
N VAL A 14 8.30 1.95 0.53
CA VAL A 14 9.58 1.90 -0.18
C VAL A 14 10.37 3.18 0.09
N THR A 15 11.22 3.16 1.12
CA THR A 15 12.32 4.12 1.25
C THR A 15 13.63 3.35 1.38
N ASP A 16 14.44 3.47 0.32
CA ASP A 16 15.85 3.12 0.11
C ASP A 16 16.29 1.65 -0.08
N THR A 17 17.03 1.43 -1.18
CA THR A 17 17.64 0.16 -1.60
C THR A 17 19.12 0.13 -1.17
N SER A 18 19.57 -0.89 -0.42
CA SER A 18 21.00 -1.32 -0.32
C SER A 18 21.13 -2.73 0.30
N THR A 19 21.86 -3.60 -0.41
CA THR A 19 22.18 -5.04 -0.27
C THR A 19 22.80 -5.54 1.05
N THR A 20 22.47 -6.77 1.51
CA THR A 20 23.43 -7.85 1.91
C THR A 20 22.73 -9.23 1.96
N ASP A 21 23.48 -10.22 1.49
CA ASP A 21 23.23 -11.64 1.18
C ASP A 21 23.04 -12.59 2.40
N ALA A 22 22.59 -13.83 2.10
CA ALA A 22 22.62 -15.08 2.89
C ALA A 22 21.52 -15.44 3.95
N THR A 23 20.96 -16.65 3.79
CA THR A 23 19.98 -17.44 4.61
C THR A 23 20.76 -18.52 5.43
N PRO A 24 20.33 -19.14 6.59
CA PRO A 24 18.97 -19.52 7.06
C PRO A 24 18.58 -19.32 8.57
N SER A 25 17.26 -19.18 8.82
CA SER A 25 16.33 -19.75 9.86
C SER A 25 16.82 -20.10 11.30
N PRO A 26 15.98 -20.18 12.37
CA PRO A 26 14.55 -19.84 12.57
C PRO A 26 14.32 -19.01 13.87
N ALA A 27 13.65 -17.87 13.78
CA ALA A 27 13.01 -17.28 14.95
C ALA A 27 11.79 -16.49 14.51
N ALA A 28 10.64 -16.83 15.11
CA ALA A 28 9.44 -16.03 15.04
C ALA A 28 9.75 -14.63 15.58
N GLN A 29 10.11 -13.72 14.69
CA GLN A 29 10.09 -12.30 14.95
C GLN A 29 8.81 -11.83 14.26
N GLN A 30 7.78 -11.58 15.07
CA GLN A 30 6.69 -10.72 14.64
C GLN A 30 7.35 -9.39 14.32
N GLU A 31 7.58 -9.16 13.02
CA GLU A 31 7.93 -7.85 12.51
C GLU A 31 6.73 -6.97 12.82
N GLU A 32 6.80 -6.26 13.95
CA GLU A 32 5.88 -5.19 14.26
C GLU A 32 6.04 -4.20 13.12
N VAL A 33 5.16 -4.29 12.14
CA VAL A 33 5.10 -3.35 11.02
C VAL A 33 4.93 -1.98 11.67
N GLN A 34 6.01 -1.22 11.76
CA GLN A 34 6.00 0.15 12.23
C GLN A 34 5.05 0.90 11.31
N MET A 35 3.82 1.09 11.75
CA MET A 35 2.78 1.70 10.93
C MET A 35 3.19 3.15 10.70
N VAL A 36 3.64 3.46 9.49
CA VAL A 36 3.97 4.82 9.09
C VAL A 36 2.69 5.65 9.21
N GLN A 37 2.65 6.53 10.21
CA GLN A 37 1.49 7.38 10.46
C GLN A 37 1.47 8.57 9.48
N ALA A 38 0.33 8.79 8.83
CA ALA A 38 0.10 10.00 8.05
C ALA A 38 0.15 11.24 8.98
N LYS A 39 0.96 12.24 8.61
CA LYS A 39 1.14 13.48 9.38
C LYS A 39 0.90 14.70 8.50
N VAL A 40 0.14 15.66 9.00
CA VAL A 40 -0.15 16.92 8.29
C VAL A 40 1.14 17.69 8.00
N GLY A 41 1.27 18.22 6.79
CA GLY A 41 2.45 18.98 6.36
C GLY A 41 3.70 18.14 6.08
N LYS A 42 3.61 16.80 6.20
CA LYS A 42 4.64 15.86 5.74
C LYS A 42 4.19 15.18 4.46
N PRO A 43 5.14 14.65 3.65
CA PRO A 43 4.77 13.82 2.51
C PRO A 43 3.84 12.68 2.95
N ALA A 44 2.76 12.47 2.18
CA ALA A 44 1.86 11.36 2.42
C ALA A 44 2.61 10.03 2.24
N PRO A 45 2.37 9.01 3.09
CA PRO A 45 2.95 7.69 2.91
C PRO A 45 2.55 7.12 1.54
N ASP A 46 3.54 6.71 0.76
CA ASP A 46 3.28 6.06 -0.52
C ASP A 46 2.65 4.69 -0.29
N PHE A 47 1.75 4.28 -1.19
CA PHE A 47 1.11 2.98 -1.13
C PHE A 47 0.82 2.47 -2.53
N GLN A 48 0.73 1.15 -2.66
CA GLN A 48 0.25 0.49 -3.85
C GLN A 48 -0.92 -0.44 -3.49
N ALA A 49 -2.00 -0.33 -4.24
CA ALA A 49 -3.21 -1.12 -4.01
C ALA A 49 -3.80 -1.61 -5.34
N PRO A 50 -4.41 -2.81 -5.37
CA PRO A 50 -5.29 -3.15 -6.48
C PRO A 50 -6.48 -2.19 -6.49
N THR A 51 -6.93 -1.83 -7.69
CA THR A 51 -8.06 -0.94 -7.92
C THR A 51 -8.97 -1.51 -9.00
N TYR A 52 -10.25 -1.19 -8.91
CA TYR A 52 -11.22 -1.46 -9.95
C TYR A 52 -11.70 -0.13 -10.52
N HIS A 53 -11.38 0.13 -11.79
CA HIS A 53 -11.67 1.41 -12.43
C HIS A 53 -12.14 1.17 -13.85
N LYS A 54 -13.26 1.80 -14.23
CA LYS A 54 -13.88 1.68 -15.57
C LYS A 54 -14.15 0.24 -16.05
N GLY A 55 -14.49 -0.66 -15.12
CA GLY A 55 -14.81 -2.05 -15.46
C GLY A 55 -13.61 -2.99 -15.47
N GLU A 56 -12.42 -2.51 -15.12
CA GLU A 56 -11.18 -3.27 -15.19
C GLU A 56 -10.43 -3.27 -13.85
N PHE A 57 -9.80 -4.41 -13.55
CA PHE A 57 -8.85 -4.54 -12.45
C PHE A 57 -7.48 -4.00 -12.87
N SER A 58 -6.89 -3.16 -12.04
CA SER A 58 -5.56 -2.59 -12.24
C SER A 58 -4.87 -2.34 -10.90
N SER A 59 -3.66 -1.80 -10.93
CA SER A 59 -2.91 -1.42 -9.73
C SER A 59 -2.73 0.09 -9.71
N VAL A 60 -2.95 0.72 -8.55
CA VAL A 60 -2.78 2.15 -8.35
C VAL A 60 -1.68 2.41 -7.34
N LYS A 61 -0.83 3.39 -7.63
CA LYS A 61 0.21 3.85 -6.71
C LYS A 61 0.03 5.35 -6.44
N LEU A 62 0.18 5.77 -5.18
CA LEU A 62 0.02 7.18 -4.83
C LEU A 62 1.03 8.08 -5.57
N SER A 63 2.26 7.61 -5.75
CA SER A 63 3.30 8.32 -6.51
C SER A 63 2.91 8.66 -7.96
N ASP A 64 1.99 7.92 -8.58
CA ASP A 64 1.58 8.14 -9.97
C ASP A 64 0.77 9.44 -10.14
N TYR A 65 0.31 10.03 -9.02
CA TYR A 65 -0.48 11.26 -8.99
C TYR A 65 0.30 12.50 -8.55
N LEU A 66 1.63 12.44 -8.47
CA LEU A 66 2.45 13.60 -8.15
C LEU A 66 2.15 14.78 -9.11
N GLY A 67 2.06 15.99 -8.56
CA GLY A 67 1.70 17.20 -9.29
C GLY A 67 0.19 17.41 -9.48
N LYS A 68 -0.65 16.49 -8.99
CA LYS A 68 -2.12 16.64 -8.95
C LYS A 68 -2.59 16.70 -7.48
N TRP A 69 -3.70 17.40 -7.24
CA TRP A 69 -4.40 17.27 -5.97
C TRP A 69 -5.13 15.93 -5.91
N VAL A 70 -4.96 15.21 -4.80
CA VAL A 70 -5.57 13.89 -4.57
C VAL A 70 -6.42 13.95 -3.30
N LEU A 71 -7.65 13.46 -3.38
CA LEU A 71 -8.52 13.22 -2.24
C LEU A 71 -8.62 11.71 -2.01
N LEU A 72 -8.14 11.23 -0.87
CA LEU A 72 -8.20 9.82 -0.48
C LEU A 72 -9.21 9.65 0.64
N CYS A 73 -10.26 8.85 0.41
CA CYS A 73 -11.32 8.57 1.37
C CYS A 73 -11.29 7.09 1.77
N PHE A 74 -11.33 6.83 3.07
CA PHE A 74 -11.52 5.49 3.63
C PHE A 74 -12.98 5.32 4.05
N TYR A 75 -13.55 4.16 3.77
CA TYR A 75 -14.91 3.81 4.18
C TYR A 75 -14.92 2.39 4.76
N PRO A 76 -15.85 2.06 5.68
CA PRO A 76 -15.76 0.86 6.51
C PRO A 76 -16.04 -0.46 5.77
N GLY A 77 -16.88 -0.43 4.74
CA GLY A 77 -17.19 -1.62 3.94
C GLY A 77 -18.24 -1.37 2.86
N ASP A 78 -18.28 -2.27 1.88
CA ASP A 78 -19.30 -2.31 0.83
C ASP A 78 -20.59 -2.95 1.36
N PHE A 79 -21.75 -2.54 0.82
CA PHE A 79 -23.07 -3.12 1.13
C PHE A 79 -23.45 -3.16 2.62
N THR A 80 -23.01 -2.17 3.40
CA THR A 80 -23.42 -2.01 4.80
C THR A 80 -24.75 -1.27 4.93
N TYR A 81 -25.39 -1.36 6.10
CA TYR A 81 -26.62 -0.62 6.41
C TYR A 81 -26.35 0.90 6.53
N VAL A 82 -27.34 1.71 6.16
CA VAL A 82 -27.37 3.18 6.36
C VAL A 82 -28.19 3.55 7.58
#